data_AF-A0A958VZX5-F1
#
_entry.id   AF-A0A958VZX5-F1
#
_cell.length_a   1.000
_cell.length_b   1.000
_cell.length_c   1.000
_cell.angle_alpha   90.00
_cell.angle_beta   90.00
_cell.angle_gamma   90.00
#
_symmetry.space_group_name_H-M   'P 1'
#
loop_
_entity.id
_entity.type
_entity.pdbx_description
1 polymer ?
#
loop_
_entity_poly.entity_id
_entity_poly.type
_entity_poly.pdbx_seq_one_letter_code
_entity_poly.pdbx_strand_id
1 'polypeptide(L)'
;MKHFLVCSVLLTAFSCSQVDESLRNDRLIRNAFSKSEIDDLERMLTFFETQICSAQDISSTSILECYKAFFARMDKDEELGIYNIEIPFDNQRSLYGQISDSTFNDLWKFGRTWKVDAPDTMKYMTFNFDGAYFKFLQSFGQENKHIMDYYDACKISGSISPSQSAKILKMSDLYDISDVKIRLFIAIHYLTLNDQYERLEKY
;
A
#
# COMPACT_ATOMS: atom_id res chain seq x y z
N MET A 1 -29.69 -61.48 -11.48
CA MET A 1 -29.62 -60.21 -12.23
C MET A 1 -29.64 -59.08 -11.20
N LYS A 2 -28.46 -58.59 -10.79
CA LYS A 2 -28.32 -57.45 -9.87
C LYS A 2 -27.86 -56.27 -10.70
N HIS A 3 -28.75 -55.31 -10.95
CA HIS A 3 -28.39 -54.07 -11.62
C HIS A 3 -27.72 -53.14 -10.61
N PHE A 4 -26.45 -52.86 -10.83
CA PHE A 4 -25.70 -51.81 -10.14
C PHE A 4 -26.12 -50.47 -10.75
N LEU A 5 -26.77 -49.61 -9.96
CA LEU A 5 -27.08 -48.24 -10.35
C LEU A 5 -25.99 -47.34 -9.76
N VAL A 6 -25.00 -46.97 -10.58
CA VAL A 6 -23.95 -46.03 -10.20
C VAL A 6 -24.47 -44.61 -10.52
N CYS A 7 -24.99 -43.92 -9.51
CA CYS A 7 -25.25 -42.48 -9.59
C CYS A 7 -23.92 -41.74 -9.46
N SER A 8 -23.35 -41.33 -10.60
CA SER A 8 -22.25 -40.36 -10.62
C SER A 8 -22.80 -38.98 -10.28
N VAL A 9 -22.51 -38.52 -9.06
CA VAL A 9 -22.73 -37.13 -8.64
C VAL A 9 -21.61 -36.29 -9.26
N LEU A 10 -21.97 -35.49 -10.26
CA LEU A 10 -21.12 -34.44 -10.82
C LEU A 10 -20.91 -33.37 -9.76
N LEU A 11 -19.77 -33.45 -9.05
CA LEU A 11 -19.20 -32.37 -8.27
C LEU A 11 -18.72 -31.28 -9.23
N THR A 12 -19.60 -30.33 -9.55
CA THR A 12 -19.19 -29.06 -10.16
C THR A 12 -18.50 -28.23 -9.08
N ALA A 13 -17.19 -28.35 -8.97
CA ALA A 13 -16.37 -27.38 -8.27
C ALA A 13 -16.48 -26.05 -9.03
N PHE A 14 -17.35 -25.15 -8.57
CA PHE A 14 -17.20 -23.73 -8.82
C PHE A 14 -15.93 -23.30 -8.10
N SER A 15 -14.80 -23.45 -8.79
CA SER A 15 -13.59 -22.69 -8.46
C SER A 15 -13.96 -21.24 -8.75
N CYS A 16 -14.38 -20.52 -7.72
CA CYS A 16 -14.44 -19.08 -7.77
C CYS A 16 -12.99 -18.64 -7.95
N SER A 17 -12.59 -18.37 -9.20
CA SER A 17 -11.33 -17.72 -9.48
C SER A 17 -11.34 -16.44 -8.67
N GLN A 18 -10.46 -16.33 -7.67
CA GLN A 18 -10.23 -15.07 -7.00
C GLN A 18 -9.94 -14.06 -8.11
N VAL A 19 -10.81 -13.06 -8.23
CA VAL A 19 -10.63 -11.99 -9.19
C VAL A 19 -9.38 -11.26 -8.72
N ASP A 20 -8.24 -11.61 -9.31
CA ASP A 20 -7.01 -10.87 -9.12
C ASP A 20 -7.21 -9.56 -9.88
N GLU A 21 -7.79 -8.59 -9.18
CA GLU A 21 -8.13 -7.30 -9.73
C GLU A 21 -6.82 -6.54 -9.95
N SER A 22 -6.27 -6.65 -11.16
CA SER A 22 -5.07 -5.92 -11.57
C SER A 22 -5.37 -4.42 -11.67
N LEU A 23 -4.38 -3.60 -11.27
CA LEU A 23 -4.39 -2.14 -11.45
C LEU A 23 -4.68 -1.73 -12.89
N ARG A 24 -4.30 -2.55 -13.87
CA ARG A 24 -4.53 -2.30 -15.30
C ARG A 24 -5.98 -2.30 -15.70
N ASN A 25 -6.84 -2.95 -14.93
CA ASN A 25 -8.26 -3.05 -15.27
C ASN A 25 -9.07 -1.87 -14.70
N ASP A 26 -8.51 -1.16 -13.73
CA ASP A 26 -9.17 -0.03 -13.08
C ASP A 26 -9.13 1.24 -13.96
N ARG A 27 -10.29 1.89 -14.10
CA ARG A 27 -10.45 3.06 -14.95
C ARG A 27 -9.75 4.31 -14.38
N LEU A 28 -9.80 4.53 -13.07
CA LEU A 28 -9.17 5.70 -12.44
C LEU A 28 -7.65 5.59 -12.55
N ILE A 29 -7.10 4.40 -12.34
CA ILE A 29 -5.67 4.13 -12.50
C ILE A 29 -5.22 4.41 -13.94
N ARG A 30 -5.92 3.87 -14.94
CA ARG A 30 -5.60 4.09 -16.35
C ARG A 30 -5.70 5.54 -16.82
N ASN A 31 -6.53 6.34 -16.16
CA ASN A 31 -6.67 7.76 -16.47
C ASN A 31 -5.58 8.59 -15.80
N ALA A 32 -5.06 8.15 -14.67
CA ALA A 32 -4.05 8.88 -13.90
C ALA A 32 -2.61 8.55 -14.32
N PHE A 33 -2.36 7.32 -14.79
CA PHE A 33 -1.01 6.81 -15.01
C PHE A 33 -0.83 6.22 -16.42
N SER A 34 0.37 6.37 -16.97
CA SER A 34 0.78 5.67 -18.19
C SER A 34 0.90 4.16 -17.97
N LYS A 35 0.96 3.39 -19.04
CA LYS A 35 1.12 1.93 -18.94
C LYS A 35 2.40 1.54 -18.16
N SER A 36 3.52 2.20 -18.41
CA SER A 36 4.77 1.94 -17.69
C SER A 36 4.69 2.31 -16.21
N GLU A 37 4.02 3.41 -15.87
CA GLU A 37 3.78 3.77 -14.47
C GLU A 37 2.89 2.74 -13.78
N ILE A 38 1.85 2.21 -14.46
CA ILE A 38 1.03 1.13 -13.91
C ILE A 38 1.86 -0.13 -13.66
N ASP A 39 2.80 -0.48 -14.55
CA ASP A 39 3.71 -1.62 -14.34
C ASP A 39 4.58 -1.42 -13.09
N ASP A 40 5.06 -0.19 -12.87
CA ASP A 40 5.83 0.17 -11.68
C ASP A 40 4.97 0.15 -10.41
N LEU A 41 3.73 0.66 -10.47
CA LEU A 41 2.76 0.61 -9.37
C LEU A 41 2.41 -0.84 -8.98
N GLU A 42 2.22 -1.73 -9.96
CA GLU A 42 2.02 -3.16 -9.73
C GLU A 42 3.24 -3.77 -9.02
N ARG A 43 4.46 -3.41 -9.43
CA ARG A 43 5.69 -3.88 -8.77
C ARG A 43 5.77 -3.44 -7.31
N MET A 44 5.43 -2.18 -7.02
CA MET A 44 5.42 -1.68 -5.64
C MET A 44 4.36 -2.35 -4.79
N LEU A 45 3.17 -2.56 -5.35
CA LEU A 45 2.08 -3.27 -4.68
C LEU A 45 2.51 -4.71 -4.35
N THR A 46 2.99 -5.47 -5.34
CA THR A 46 3.47 -6.84 -5.14
C THR A 46 4.62 -6.89 -4.13
N PHE A 47 5.55 -5.93 -4.15
CA PHE A 47 6.61 -5.84 -3.15
C PHE A 47 6.04 -5.71 -1.74
N PHE A 48 5.17 -4.71 -1.52
CA PHE A 48 4.57 -4.46 -0.21
C PHE A 48 3.80 -5.70 0.29
N GLU A 49 2.96 -6.26 -0.56
CA GLU A 49 2.16 -7.45 -0.27
C GLU A 49 3.02 -8.66 0.09
N THR A 50 4.13 -8.86 -0.63
CA THR A 50 5.11 -9.90 -0.31
C THR A 50 5.72 -9.69 1.07
N GLN A 51 6.13 -8.45 1.40
CA GLN A 51 6.73 -8.15 2.70
C GLN A 51 5.74 -8.41 3.85
N ILE A 52 4.51 -7.90 3.75
CA ILE A 52 3.52 -8.07 4.83
C ILE A 52 3.06 -9.52 4.99
N CYS A 53 3.03 -10.32 3.92
CA CYS A 53 2.73 -11.75 4.00
C CYS A 53 3.90 -12.52 4.65
N SER A 54 5.13 -12.30 4.18
CA SER A 54 6.33 -12.98 4.72
C SER A 54 6.57 -12.66 6.19
N ALA A 55 6.30 -11.42 6.61
CA ALA A 55 6.39 -11.00 8.01
C ALA A 55 5.45 -11.78 8.95
N GLN A 56 4.42 -12.43 8.41
CA GLN A 56 3.42 -13.16 9.18
C GLN A 56 3.51 -14.68 8.97
N ASP A 57 4.52 -15.17 8.25
CA ASP A 57 4.62 -16.56 7.78
C ASP A 57 3.35 -17.02 7.00
N ILE A 58 2.67 -16.09 6.32
CA ILE A 58 1.47 -16.35 5.51
C ILE A 58 1.86 -16.44 4.04
N SER A 59 1.27 -17.38 3.32
CA SER A 59 1.42 -17.47 1.86
C SER A 59 0.86 -16.23 1.16
N SER A 60 1.60 -15.69 0.20
CA SER A 60 1.15 -14.55 -0.62
C SER A 60 -0.09 -14.83 -1.47
N THR A 61 -0.52 -16.09 -1.57
CA THR A 61 -1.78 -16.49 -2.21
C THR A 61 -3.03 -16.11 -1.40
N SER A 62 -2.88 -15.74 -0.12
CA SER A 62 -3.98 -15.34 0.77
C SER A 62 -3.90 -13.85 1.12
N ILE A 63 -3.90 -12.97 0.12
CA ILE A 63 -3.55 -11.58 0.34
C ILE A 63 -4.42 -10.87 1.39
N LEU A 64 -5.73 -11.14 1.41
CA LEU A 64 -6.65 -10.58 2.42
C LEU A 64 -6.29 -11.01 3.85
N GLU A 65 -5.77 -12.22 4.04
CA GLU A 65 -5.30 -12.71 5.34
C GLU A 65 -4.03 -11.99 5.75
N CYS A 66 -3.10 -11.74 4.81
CA CYS A 66 -1.90 -10.96 5.08
C CYS A 66 -2.21 -9.55 5.56
N TYR A 67 -3.13 -8.82 4.91
CA TYR A 67 -3.52 -7.48 5.36
C TYR A 67 -4.16 -7.51 6.75
N LYS A 68 -5.06 -8.46 7.02
CA LYS A 68 -5.68 -8.61 8.35
C LYS A 68 -4.65 -8.87 9.43
N ALA A 69 -3.72 -9.79 9.18
CA ALA A 69 -2.64 -10.11 10.11
C ALA A 69 -1.70 -8.91 10.32
N PHE A 70 -1.33 -8.23 9.24
CA PHE A 70 -0.53 -7.01 9.26
C PHE A 70 -1.16 -5.92 10.13
N PHE A 71 -2.43 -5.57 9.90
CA PHE A 71 -3.11 -4.54 10.71
C PHE A 71 -3.26 -4.97 12.17
N ALA A 72 -3.60 -6.23 12.44
CA ALA A 72 -3.71 -6.75 13.80
C ALA A 72 -2.37 -6.76 14.56
N ARG A 73 -1.24 -6.97 13.86
CA ARG A 73 0.10 -6.82 14.44
C ARG A 73 0.41 -5.35 14.71
N MET A 74 0.27 -4.50 13.70
CA MET A 74 0.55 -3.06 13.82
C MET A 74 -0.25 -2.40 14.96
N ASP A 75 -1.49 -2.83 15.17
CA ASP A 75 -2.36 -2.33 16.24
C ASP A 75 -1.80 -2.66 17.63
N LYS A 76 -1.30 -3.88 17.82
CA LYS A 76 -0.62 -4.31 19.05
C LYS A 76 0.72 -3.61 19.25
N ASP A 77 1.48 -3.43 18.17
CA ASP A 77 2.77 -2.73 18.24
C ASP A 77 2.55 -1.26 18.68
N GLU A 78 1.53 -0.59 18.14
CA GLU A 78 1.17 0.78 18.54
C GLU A 78 0.80 0.86 20.03
N GLU A 79 0.05 -0.11 20.57
CA GLU A 79 -0.27 -0.17 22.02
C GLU A 79 0.99 -0.27 22.90
N LEU A 80 2.07 -0.86 22.36
CA LEU A 80 3.37 -0.97 23.02
C LEU A 80 4.30 0.20 22.72
N GLY A 81 3.87 1.18 21.92
CA GLY A 81 4.69 2.29 21.43
C GLY A 81 5.79 1.86 20.45
N ILE A 82 5.63 0.69 19.84
CA ILE A 82 6.54 0.14 18.83
C ILE A 82 6.03 0.55 17.45
N TYR A 83 6.93 1.07 16.62
CA TYR A 83 6.64 1.37 15.22
C TYR A 83 7.54 0.52 14.33
N ASN A 84 7.03 -0.61 13.85
CA ASN A 84 7.76 -1.54 12.99
C ASN A 84 6.85 -2.10 11.89
N ILE A 85 7.07 -1.64 10.66
CA ILE A 85 6.29 -2.12 9.50
C ILE A 85 6.77 -3.50 9.04
N GLU A 86 7.98 -3.92 9.46
CA GLU A 86 8.67 -5.15 9.04
C GLU A 86 8.98 -5.18 7.53
N ILE A 87 9.33 -4.01 6.98
CA ILE A 87 9.85 -3.87 5.61
C ILE A 87 11.31 -3.44 5.72
N PRO A 88 12.28 -4.31 5.38
CA PRO A 88 13.69 -3.96 5.40
C PRO A 88 13.96 -2.77 4.47
N PHE A 89 14.51 -1.69 5.02
CA PHE A 89 14.70 -0.44 4.28
C PHE A 89 15.58 -0.61 3.04
N ASP A 90 16.61 -1.44 3.10
CA ASP A 90 17.49 -1.73 1.95
C ASP A 90 16.74 -2.41 0.80
N ASN A 91 15.76 -3.27 1.11
CA ASN A 91 14.92 -3.90 0.09
C ASN A 91 14.00 -2.86 -0.56
N GLN A 92 13.42 -1.97 0.24
CA GLN A 92 12.60 -0.87 -0.27
C GLN A 92 13.41 0.12 -1.11
N ARG A 93 14.64 0.46 -0.72
CA ARG A 93 15.54 1.27 -1.56
C ARG A 93 15.87 0.58 -2.88
N SER A 94 16.07 -0.74 -2.84
CA SER A 94 16.30 -1.55 -4.04
C SER A 94 15.08 -1.56 -4.97
N LEU A 95 13.86 -1.52 -4.43
CA LEU A 95 12.63 -1.34 -5.21
C LEU A 95 12.62 0.00 -5.94
N TYR A 96 13.06 1.10 -5.31
CA TYR A 96 13.10 2.40 -5.97
C TYR A 96 14.02 2.43 -7.20
N GLY A 97 15.14 1.70 -7.17
CA GLY A 97 16.03 1.55 -8.32
C GLY A 97 15.47 0.68 -9.45
N GLN A 98 14.31 0.04 -9.23
CA GLN A 98 13.63 -0.78 -10.24
C GLN A 98 12.49 -0.06 -10.92
N ILE A 99 11.92 0.98 -10.32
CA ILE A 99 10.85 1.79 -10.94
C ILE A 99 11.45 2.94 -11.74
N SER A 100 10.69 3.50 -12.68
CA SER A 100 11.13 4.66 -13.43
C SER A 100 11.18 5.92 -12.57
N ASP A 101 12.09 6.85 -12.90
CA ASP A 101 12.15 8.16 -12.27
C ASP A 101 10.82 8.93 -12.43
N SER A 102 10.09 8.72 -13.53
CA SER A 102 8.74 9.30 -13.74
C SER A 102 7.81 8.84 -12.63
N THR A 103 7.66 7.54 -12.44
CA THR A 103 6.83 6.97 -11.38
C THR A 103 7.27 7.47 -10.01
N PHE A 104 8.57 7.40 -9.71
CA PHE A 104 9.08 7.86 -8.42
C PHE A 104 8.71 9.32 -8.14
N ASN A 105 8.93 10.21 -9.10
CA ASN A 105 8.64 11.64 -8.96
C ASN A 105 7.14 11.95 -8.96
N ASP A 106 6.30 11.10 -9.54
CA ASP A 106 4.84 11.23 -9.48
C ASP A 106 4.27 10.88 -8.11
N LEU A 107 4.96 10.03 -7.35
CA LEU A 107 4.56 9.66 -6.00
C LEU A 107 5.20 10.56 -4.95
N TRP A 108 6.51 10.77 -5.05
CA TRP A 108 7.32 11.31 -3.98
C TRP A 108 8.23 12.46 -4.42
N LYS A 109 8.65 13.23 -3.43
CA LYS A 109 9.76 14.17 -3.55
C LYS A 109 10.57 14.19 -2.26
N PHE A 110 11.84 14.54 -2.38
CA PHE A 110 12.69 14.76 -1.23
C PHE A 110 12.59 16.21 -0.73
N GLY A 111 12.25 16.34 0.54
CA GLY A 111 12.35 17.56 1.32
C GLY A 111 13.53 17.54 2.29
N ARG A 112 13.54 18.56 3.14
CA ARG A 112 14.53 18.76 4.20
C ARG A 112 13.81 18.71 5.56
N THR A 113 14.38 17.99 6.51
CA THR A 113 13.89 17.96 7.90
C THR A 113 15.05 18.11 8.88
N TRP A 114 14.74 18.43 10.13
CA TRP A 114 15.71 18.53 11.22
C TRP A 114 15.34 17.50 12.30
N LYS A 115 16.32 16.73 12.79
CA LYS A 115 16.17 15.94 14.01
C LYS A 115 16.88 16.67 15.14
N VAL A 116 16.30 16.67 16.34
CA VAL A 116 16.85 17.37 17.52
C VAL A 116 18.31 16.95 17.79
N ASP A 117 18.64 15.70 17.51
CA ASP A 117 19.98 15.13 17.75
C ASP A 117 20.85 15.05 16.47
N ALA A 118 20.39 15.60 15.35
CA ALA A 118 21.17 15.62 14.11
C ALA A 118 21.89 16.97 13.95
N PRO A 119 23.22 16.96 13.71
CA PRO A 119 23.97 18.20 13.51
C PRO A 119 23.69 18.87 12.15
N ASP A 120 22.88 18.24 11.29
CA ASP A 120 22.69 18.65 9.90
C ASP A 120 21.24 18.39 9.43
N THR A 121 20.87 19.01 8.31
CA THR A 121 19.57 18.81 7.68
C THR A 121 19.49 17.43 7.02
N MET A 122 18.43 16.69 7.31
CA MET A 122 18.21 15.33 6.85
C MET A 122 17.29 15.31 5.62
N LYS A 123 17.51 14.36 4.72
CA LYS A 123 16.56 14.06 3.63
C LYS A 123 15.31 13.42 4.22
N TYR A 124 14.16 13.91 3.76
CA TYR A 124 12.84 13.40 4.15
C TYR A 124 12.00 13.17 2.92
N MET A 125 11.44 11.97 2.77
CA MET A 125 10.52 11.65 1.68
C MET A 125 9.10 12.12 2.04
N THR A 126 8.45 12.86 1.15
CA THR A 126 7.04 13.22 1.28
C THR A 126 6.34 13.02 -0.07
N PHE A 127 5.01 13.09 -0.08
CA PHE A 127 4.26 13.04 -1.33
C PHE A 127 4.60 14.21 -2.25
N ASN A 128 4.65 13.92 -3.54
CA ASN A 128 4.55 14.96 -4.54
C ASN A 128 3.07 15.36 -4.73
N PHE A 129 2.65 16.44 -4.07
CA PHE A 129 1.27 16.94 -4.14
C PHE A 129 0.81 17.37 -5.55
N ASP A 130 1.75 17.65 -6.45
CA ASP A 130 1.48 17.97 -7.86
C ASP A 130 1.58 16.75 -8.79
N GLY A 131 2.05 15.61 -8.26
CA GLY A 131 2.28 14.36 -8.98
C GLY A 131 0.99 13.60 -9.29
N ALA A 132 1.09 12.64 -10.22
CA ALA A 132 -0.05 11.84 -10.67
C ALA A 132 -0.74 11.09 -9.53
N TYR A 133 0.02 10.58 -8.55
CA TYR A 133 -0.55 9.82 -7.43
C TYR A 133 -1.48 10.66 -6.55
N PHE A 134 -1.11 11.90 -6.24
CA PHE A 134 -1.94 12.75 -5.39
C PHE A 134 -3.22 13.21 -6.12
N LYS A 135 -3.14 13.41 -7.45
CA LYS A 135 -4.32 13.66 -8.31
C LYS A 135 -5.23 12.42 -8.42
N PHE A 136 -4.63 11.23 -8.45
CA PHE A 136 -5.37 9.97 -8.36
C PHE A 136 -6.13 9.88 -7.04
N LEU A 137 -5.50 10.15 -5.89
CA LEU A 137 -6.18 10.15 -4.59
C LEU A 137 -7.36 11.14 -4.55
N GLN A 138 -7.19 12.33 -5.13
CA GLN A 138 -8.30 13.29 -5.25
C GLN A 138 -9.48 12.72 -6.03
N SER A 139 -9.19 12.08 -7.17
CA SER A 139 -10.22 11.51 -8.06
C SER A 139 -10.89 10.30 -7.40
N PHE A 140 -10.11 9.41 -6.80
CA PHE A 140 -10.61 8.26 -6.07
C PHE A 140 -11.44 8.68 -4.85
N GLY A 141 -11.06 9.77 -4.18
CA GLY A 141 -11.82 10.34 -3.08
C GLY A 141 -13.24 10.78 -3.45
N GLN A 142 -13.50 11.08 -4.73
CA GLN A 142 -14.87 11.40 -5.20
C GLN A 142 -15.80 10.19 -5.11
N GLU A 143 -15.23 8.98 -5.18
CA GLU A 143 -15.94 7.70 -5.06
C GLU A 143 -15.81 7.10 -3.65
N ASN A 144 -14.81 7.52 -2.87
CA ASN A 144 -14.53 7.02 -1.52
C ASN A 144 -14.22 8.14 -0.51
N LYS A 145 -15.15 8.40 0.41
CA LYS A 145 -15.02 9.47 1.43
C LYS A 145 -13.79 9.34 2.33
N HIS A 146 -13.34 8.11 2.63
CA HIS A 146 -12.18 7.90 3.50
C HIS A 146 -10.88 8.28 2.80
N ILE A 147 -10.81 8.06 1.49
CA ILE A 147 -9.70 8.51 0.64
C ILE A 147 -9.73 10.03 0.48
N MET A 148 -10.91 10.64 0.34
CA MET A 148 -11.03 12.11 0.30
C MET A 148 -10.55 12.74 1.61
N ASP A 149 -10.99 12.23 2.77
CA ASP A 149 -10.52 12.68 4.08
C ASP A 149 -8.98 12.62 4.19
N TYR A 150 -8.39 11.53 3.70
CA TYR A 150 -6.94 11.34 3.70
C TYR A 150 -6.24 12.36 2.80
N TYR A 151 -6.74 12.55 1.57
CA TYR A 151 -6.22 13.52 0.61
C TYR A 151 -6.26 14.94 1.18
N ASP A 152 -7.40 15.37 1.70
CA ASP A 152 -7.57 16.73 2.24
C ASP A 152 -6.64 16.97 3.44
N ALA A 153 -6.56 16.00 4.36
CA ALA A 153 -5.70 16.12 5.52
C ALA A 153 -4.20 16.17 5.13
N CYS A 154 -3.75 15.37 4.16
CA CYS A 154 -2.37 15.41 3.67
C CYS A 154 -2.06 16.74 2.99
N LYS A 155 -3.01 17.26 2.21
CA LYS A 155 -2.89 18.53 1.50
C LYS A 155 -2.77 19.71 2.47
N ILE A 156 -3.54 19.69 3.56
CA ILE A 156 -3.51 20.72 4.60
C ILE A 156 -2.20 20.64 5.42
N SER A 157 -1.77 19.45 5.80
CA SER A 157 -0.58 19.27 6.66
C SER A 157 0.75 19.33 5.89
N GLY A 158 0.73 19.12 4.58
CA GLY A 158 1.93 19.00 3.75
C GLY A 158 2.70 17.70 3.93
N SER A 159 2.15 16.71 4.67
CA SER A 159 2.75 15.38 4.85
C SER A 159 1.70 14.38 5.37
N ILE A 160 2.14 13.19 5.79
CA ILE A 160 1.29 12.27 6.56
C ILE A 160 1.44 12.63 8.04
N SER A 161 0.37 13.08 8.68
CA SER A 161 0.36 13.39 10.11
C SER A 161 0.26 12.11 10.96
N PRO A 162 0.71 12.15 12.24
CA PRO A 162 0.52 11.03 13.15
C PRO A 162 -0.96 10.60 13.30
N SER A 163 -1.89 11.56 13.30
CA SER A 163 -3.32 11.26 13.38
C SER A 163 -3.85 10.56 12.13
N GLN A 164 -3.28 10.84 10.95
CA GLN A 164 -3.65 10.14 9.72
C GLN A 164 -3.14 8.70 9.71
N SER A 165 -1.89 8.50 10.13
CA SER A 165 -1.32 7.14 10.27
C SER A 165 -2.12 6.30 11.26
N ALA A 166 -2.44 6.87 12.44
CA ALA A 166 -3.28 6.21 13.43
C ALA A 166 -4.69 5.92 12.91
N LYS A 167 -5.29 6.82 12.12
CA LYS A 167 -6.62 6.62 11.54
C LYS A 167 -6.64 5.43 10.57
N ILE A 168 -5.64 5.27 9.71
CA ILE A 168 -5.57 4.11 8.79
C ILE A 168 -5.46 2.81 9.57
N LEU A 169 -4.64 2.79 10.62
CA LEU A 169 -4.46 1.62 11.46
C LEU A 169 -5.74 1.28 12.25
N LYS A 170 -6.26 2.22 13.05
CA LYS A 170 -7.42 1.99 13.92
C LYS A 170 -8.75 1.82 13.18
N MET A 171 -8.82 2.26 11.93
CA MET A 171 -10.01 2.15 11.10
C MET A 171 -9.76 1.27 9.87
N SER A 172 -8.86 0.29 9.97
CA SER A 172 -8.52 -0.64 8.88
C SER A 172 -9.75 -1.31 8.27
N ASP A 173 -10.75 -1.62 9.10
CA ASP A 173 -12.00 -2.27 8.67
C ASP A 173 -12.88 -1.39 7.76
N LEU A 174 -12.61 -0.09 7.68
CA LEU A 174 -13.32 0.83 6.76
C LEU A 174 -12.74 0.82 5.35
N TYR A 175 -11.62 0.15 5.14
CA TYR A 175 -10.95 0.03 3.85
C TYR A 175 -11.27 -1.34 3.25
N ASP A 176 -11.95 -1.35 2.11
CA ASP A 176 -12.23 -2.58 1.37
C ASP A 176 -10.95 -3.08 0.68
N ILE A 177 -10.22 -3.97 1.35
CA ILE A 177 -8.97 -4.56 0.85
C ILE A 177 -9.21 -5.42 -0.41
N SER A 178 -10.46 -5.78 -0.74
CA SER A 178 -10.73 -6.44 -2.02
C SER A 178 -10.56 -5.49 -3.22
N ASP A 179 -10.73 -4.17 -3.02
CA ASP A 179 -10.46 -3.15 -4.04
C ASP A 179 -8.96 -2.92 -4.20
N VAL A 180 -8.42 -3.17 -5.39
CA VAL A 180 -7.00 -2.97 -5.69
C VAL A 180 -6.52 -1.52 -5.49
N LYS A 181 -7.39 -0.52 -5.67
CA LYS A 181 -7.04 0.88 -5.42
C LYS A 181 -6.79 1.14 -3.94
N ILE A 182 -7.56 0.50 -3.06
CA ILE A 182 -7.38 0.57 -1.61
C ILE A 182 -6.07 -0.09 -1.21
N ARG A 183 -5.78 -1.27 -1.76
CA ARG A 183 -4.50 -1.96 -1.53
C ARG A 183 -3.30 -1.12 -1.98
N LEU A 184 -3.37 -0.51 -3.17
CA LEU A 184 -2.35 0.41 -3.65
C LEU A 184 -2.19 1.62 -2.71
N PHE A 185 -3.29 2.23 -2.27
CA PHE A 185 -3.27 3.34 -1.32
C PHE A 185 -2.55 2.96 -0.02
N ILE A 186 -2.88 1.81 0.56
CA ILE A 186 -2.25 1.29 1.79
C ILE A 186 -0.75 1.04 1.56
N ALA A 187 -0.41 0.38 0.45
CA ALA A 187 0.98 0.08 0.10
C ALA A 187 1.83 1.37 0.02
N ILE A 188 1.36 2.36 -0.74
CA ILE A 188 2.08 3.63 -0.87
C ILE A 188 2.15 4.39 0.45
N HIS A 189 1.09 4.39 1.25
CA HIS A 189 1.09 4.99 2.58
C HIS A 189 2.19 4.40 3.48
N TYR A 190 2.24 3.07 3.63
CA TYR A 190 3.21 2.43 4.51
C TYR A 190 4.64 2.43 3.96
N LEU A 191 4.82 2.33 2.64
CA LEU A 191 6.15 2.53 2.04
C LEU A 191 6.65 3.95 2.33
N THR A 192 5.79 4.96 2.20
CA THR A 192 6.15 6.34 2.54
C THR A 192 6.57 6.47 4.00
N LEU A 193 5.79 5.92 4.93
CA LEU A 193 6.12 6.01 6.35
C LEU A 193 7.38 5.22 6.73
N ASN A 194 7.61 4.05 6.13
CA ASN A 194 8.83 3.28 6.35
C ASN A 194 10.07 4.07 5.94
N ASP A 195 10.02 4.74 4.78
CA ASP A 195 11.10 5.60 4.31
C ASP A 195 11.35 6.78 5.26
N GLN A 196 10.28 7.44 5.70
CA GLN A 196 10.38 8.56 6.64
C GLN A 196 11.01 8.17 7.98
N TYR A 197 10.71 6.96 8.46
CA TYR A 197 11.24 6.44 9.70
C TYR A 197 12.71 6.01 9.58
N GLU A 198 13.03 5.25 8.54
CA GLU A 198 14.33 4.58 8.36
C GLU A 198 15.40 5.45 7.68
N ARG A 199 15.01 6.47 6.89
CA ARG A 199 15.98 7.29 6.17
C ARG A 199 16.77 8.19 7.12
N LEU A 200 18.07 7.93 7.20
CA LEU A 200 19.05 8.72 7.96
C LEU A 200 20.08 9.41 7.04
N GLU A 201 19.74 9.64 5.79
CA GLU A 201 20.60 10.32 4.83
C GLU A 201 20.58 11.85 5.03
N LYS A 202 21.75 12.49 4.95
CA LYS A 202 21.88 13.96 4.96
C LYS A 202 21.52 14.55 3.59
N TYR A 203 21.04 15.80 3.58
CA TYR A 203 20.67 16.50 2.34
C TYR A 203 21.88 16.93 1.51
#